data_AF-A0A921CLW6-F1
#
_entry.id   AF-A0A921CLW6-F1
#
_cell.length_a   1.000
_cell.length_b   1.000
_cell.length_c   1.000
_cell.angle_alpha   90.00
_cell.angle_beta   90.00
_cell.angle_gamma   90.00
#
_symmetry.space_group_name_H-M   'P 1'
#
loop_
_entity.id
_entity.type
_entity.pdbx_description
1 polymer ?
#
loop_
_entity_poly.entity_id
_entity_poly.type
_entity_poly.pdbx_seq_one_letter_code
_entity_poly.pdbx_strand_id
1 'polypeptide(L)'
;MPATSFLARLSDLADRVMCRLVFLALAALTLTITLQIAARIFFSALPWTEELSRYLLVFSTFGGASLAYKRGNHIAVTFLIGFARGKLRELCGAVVQLLSLSFFLLAIRSSVQLITLQIYQTSPALGLPMRLVYLALPLGFATMALHALTELAACCRRALGGEAA
;
A
#
# COMPACT_ATOMS: atom_id res chain seq x y z
N MET A 1 -1.99 15.04 23.50
CA MET A 1 -0.63 15.43 23.03
C MET A 1 -0.62 15.61 21.53
N PRO A 2 0.16 16.57 20.98
CA PRO A 2 0.17 16.91 19.55
C PRO A 2 0.71 15.81 18.61
N ALA A 3 1.44 14.82 19.13
CA ALA A 3 2.07 13.76 18.34
C ALA A 3 1.06 12.82 17.65
N THR A 4 -0.05 12.47 18.29
CA THR A 4 -1.07 11.58 17.69
C THR A 4 -1.84 12.28 16.58
N SER A 5 -2.12 13.58 16.73
CA SER A 5 -2.72 14.40 15.67
C SER A 5 -1.76 14.60 14.50
N PHE A 6 -0.45 14.65 14.76
CA PHE A 6 0.54 14.77 13.69
C PHE A 6 0.63 13.48 12.86
N LEU A 7 0.71 12.31 13.51
CA LEU A 7 0.73 11.01 12.82
C LEU A 7 -0.52 10.78 11.98
N ALA A 8 -1.71 11.09 12.52
CA ALA A 8 -2.96 11.00 11.79
C ALA A 8 -2.95 11.90 10.54
N ARG A 9 -2.50 13.16 10.67
CA ARG A 9 -2.37 14.08 9.53
C ARG A 9 -1.40 13.59 8.47
N LEU A 10 -0.28 12.99 8.87
CA LEU A 10 0.71 12.43 7.96
C LEU A 10 0.14 11.23 7.19
N SER A 11 -0.55 10.33 7.90
CA SER A 11 -1.29 9.20 7.34
C SER A 11 -2.37 9.66 6.36
N ASP A 12 -3.10 10.74 6.68
CA ASP A 12 -4.10 11.35 5.81
C ASP A 12 -3.51 11.99 4.57
N LEU A 13 -2.38 12.66 4.69
CA LEU A 13 -1.67 13.23 3.55
C LEU A 13 -1.15 12.12 2.63
N ALA A 14 -0.49 11.12 3.19
CA ALA A 14 0.06 9.98 2.45
C ALA A 14 -1.04 9.25 1.66
N ASP A 15 -2.19 9.00 2.30
CA ASP A 15 -3.35 8.39 1.67
C ASP A 15 -3.93 9.22 0.53
N ARG A 16 -4.08 10.55 0.71
CA ARG A 16 -4.56 11.43 -0.38
C ARG A 16 -3.60 11.43 -1.58
N VAL A 17 -2.30 11.49 -1.32
CA VAL A 17 -1.28 11.44 -2.37
C VAL A 17 -1.33 10.09 -3.08
N MET A 18 -1.33 8.99 -2.32
CA MET A 18 -1.41 7.63 -2.86
C MET A 18 -2.69 7.43 -3.68
N CYS A 19 -3.82 7.95 -3.22
CA CYS A 19 -5.10 7.87 -3.94
C CYS A 19 -5.04 8.55 -5.30
N ARG A 20 -4.42 9.74 -5.38
CA ARG A 20 -4.22 10.44 -6.66
C ARG A 20 -3.28 9.68 -7.58
N LEU A 21 -2.17 9.15 -7.05
CA LEU A 21 -1.21 8.38 -7.83
C LEU A 21 -1.82 7.08 -8.37
N VAL A 22 -2.57 6.34 -7.55
CA VAL A 22 -3.27 5.12 -7.97
C VAL A 22 -4.34 5.42 -9.01
N PHE A 23 -5.11 6.51 -8.83
CA PHE A 23 -6.09 6.93 -9.83
C PHE A 23 -5.43 7.23 -11.18
N LEU A 24 -4.34 8.00 -11.19
CA LEU A 24 -3.58 8.31 -12.41
C LEU A 24 -2.98 7.04 -13.03
N ALA A 25 -2.45 6.13 -12.22
CA ALA A 25 -1.89 4.87 -12.69
C ALA A 25 -2.96 3.97 -13.33
N LEU A 26 -4.15 3.87 -12.73
CA LEU A 26 -5.27 3.10 -13.29
C LEU A 26 -5.85 3.75 -14.56
N ALA A 27 -5.91 5.07 -14.62
CA ALA A 27 -6.31 5.80 -15.82
C ALA A 27 -5.30 5.54 -16.96
N ALA A 28 -4.01 5.69 -16.69
CA ALA A 28 -2.94 5.39 -17.64
C ALA A 28 -2.94 3.91 -18.06
N LEU A 29 -3.20 2.98 -17.13
CA LEU A 29 -3.29 1.56 -17.41
C LEU A 29 -4.43 1.28 -18.40
N THR A 30 -5.62 1.82 -18.12
CA THR A 30 -6.79 1.70 -19.00
C THR A 30 -6.47 2.23 -20.40
N LEU A 31 -5.92 3.45 -20.49
CA LEU A 31 -5.54 4.05 -21.77
C LEU A 31 -4.49 3.22 -22.52
N THR A 32 -3.51 2.68 -21.81
CA THR A 32 -2.44 1.85 -22.39
C THR A 32 -3.00 0.56 -22.97
N ILE A 33 -3.91 -0.11 -22.25
CA ILE A 33 -4.57 -1.34 -22.72
C ILE A 33 -5.49 -1.03 -23.90
N THR A 34 -6.26 0.06 -23.86
CA THR A 34 -7.09 0.48 -24.98
C THR A 34 -6.26 0.77 -26.22
N LEU A 35 -5.13 1.48 -26.07
CA LEU A 35 -4.17 1.72 -27.15
C LEU A 35 -3.58 0.42 -27.68
N GLN A 36 -3.21 -0.52 -26.81
CA GLN A 36 -2.67 -1.83 -27.19
C GLN A 36 -3.67 -2.62 -28.04
N ILE A 37 -4.95 -2.61 -27.66
CA ILE A 37 -6.03 -3.29 -28.40
C ILE A 37 -6.23 -2.61 -29.76
N ALA A 38 -6.33 -1.28 -29.79
CA ALA A 38 -6.49 -0.53 -31.04
C ALA A 38 -5.30 -0.73 -31.99
N ALA A 39 -4.07 -0.64 -31.47
CA ALA A 39 -2.85 -0.84 -32.24
C ALA A 39 -2.77 -2.25 -32.83
N ARG A 40 -3.24 -3.27 -32.13
CA ARG A 40 -3.25 -4.65 -32.64
C ARG A 40 -4.25 -4.90 -33.77
N ILE A 41 -5.31 -4.09 -33.84
CA ILE A 41 -6.36 -4.19 -34.86
C ILE A 41 -6.01 -3.36 -36.10
N PHE A 42 -5.53 -2.12 -35.90
CA PHE A 42 -5.31 -1.15 -36.98
C PHE A 42 -3.85 -1.02 -37.42
N PHE A 43 -2.90 -1.48 -36.60
CA PHE A 43 -1.45 -1.31 -36.80
C PHE A 43 -0.69 -2.61 -36.42
N SER A 44 0.61 -2.49 -36.13
CA SER A 44 1.41 -3.56 -35.54
C SER A 44 1.33 -3.57 -34.01
N ALA A 45 1.58 -4.74 -33.40
CA ALA A 45 1.69 -4.84 -31.94
C ALA A 45 2.78 -3.90 -31.40
N LEU A 46 2.49 -3.22 -30.30
CA LEU A 46 3.39 -2.30 -29.60
C LEU A 46 3.95 -2.99 -28.34
N PRO A 47 5.20 -3.50 -28.34
CA PRO A 47 5.71 -4.30 -27.22
C PRO A 47 5.79 -3.54 -25.89
N TRP A 48 6.02 -2.24 -25.95
CA TRP A 48 6.17 -1.38 -24.77
C TRP A 48 4.87 -1.22 -23.96
N THR A 49 3.69 -1.35 -24.59
CA THR A 49 2.41 -1.19 -23.89
C THR A 49 2.15 -2.34 -22.92
N GLU A 50 2.64 -3.54 -23.24
CA GLU A 50 2.53 -4.72 -22.37
C GLU A 50 3.41 -4.57 -21.11
N GLU A 51 4.62 -4.04 -21.26
CA GLU A 51 5.49 -3.74 -20.12
C GLU A 51 4.90 -2.63 -19.24
N LEU A 52 4.49 -1.52 -19.86
CA LEU A 52 3.95 -0.37 -19.13
C LEU A 52 2.69 -0.76 -18.34
N SER A 53 1.77 -1.47 -18.96
CA SER A 53 0.54 -1.92 -18.29
C SER A 53 0.85 -2.83 -17.09
N ARG A 54 1.83 -3.73 -17.21
CA ARG A 54 2.29 -4.57 -16.09
C ARG A 54 2.85 -3.74 -14.94
N TYR A 55 3.65 -2.72 -15.23
CA TYR A 55 4.25 -1.85 -14.21
C TYR A 55 3.22 -0.97 -13.51
N LEU A 56 2.29 -0.38 -14.27
CA LEU A 56 1.18 0.39 -13.74
C LEU A 56 0.24 -0.47 -12.88
N LEU A 57 0.01 -1.72 -13.30
CA LEU A 57 -0.77 -2.67 -12.53
C LEU A 57 -0.09 -2.99 -11.18
N VAL A 58 1.21 -3.31 -11.19
CA VAL A 58 1.98 -3.56 -9.94
C VAL A 58 1.88 -2.38 -8.99
N PHE A 59 2.11 -1.15 -9.47
CA PHE A 59 1.98 0.05 -8.66
C PHE A 59 0.56 0.22 -8.10
N SER A 60 -0.46 0.02 -8.94
CA SER A 60 -1.87 0.14 -8.55
C SER A 60 -2.27 -0.91 -7.52
N THR A 61 -1.73 -2.13 -7.59
CA THR A 61 -1.99 -3.19 -6.60
C THR A 61 -1.48 -2.81 -5.22
N PHE A 62 -0.21 -2.41 -5.09
CA PHE A 62 0.36 -2.05 -3.80
C PHE A 62 -0.20 -0.73 -3.25
N GLY A 63 -0.35 0.28 -4.11
CA GLY A 63 -0.99 1.54 -3.73
C GLY A 63 -2.45 1.34 -3.32
N GLY A 64 -3.22 0.58 -4.10
CA GLY A 64 -4.62 0.25 -3.82
C GLY A 64 -4.78 -0.55 -2.53
N ALA A 65 -3.87 -1.49 -2.25
CA ALA A 65 -3.84 -2.22 -0.99
C ALA A 65 -3.58 -1.28 0.20
N SER A 66 -2.73 -0.25 0.06
CA SER A 66 -2.52 0.75 1.13
C SER A 66 -3.80 1.55 1.41
N LEU A 67 -4.52 1.97 0.36
CA LEU A 67 -5.80 2.67 0.50
C LEU A 67 -6.87 1.77 1.14
N ALA A 68 -6.90 0.49 0.77
CA ALA A 68 -7.79 -0.50 1.37
C ALA A 68 -7.46 -0.74 2.84
N TYR A 69 -6.18 -0.81 3.19
CA TYR A 69 -5.72 -0.95 4.57
C TYR A 69 -6.24 0.18 5.45
N LYS A 70 -6.05 1.44 5.03
CA LYS A 70 -6.50 2.60 5.81
C LYS A 70 -8.02 2.65 6.00
N ARG A 71 -8.79 2.25 4.98
CA ARG A 71 -10.26 2.24 5.05
C ARG A 71 -10.83 1.07 5.87
N GLY A 72 -9.97 0.23 6.47
CA GLY A 72 -10.40 -0.96 7.20
C GLY A 72 -10.94 -2.07 6.30
N ASN A 73 -10.67 -1.99 4.99
CA ASN A 73 -11.07 -3.00 4.00
C ASN A 73 -10.06 -4.15 3.88
N HIS A 74 -8.92 -4.08 4.58
CA HIS A 74 -8.14 -5.29 4.82
C HIS A 74 -8.98 -6.18 5.71
N ILE A 75 -9.38 -7.35 5.18
CA ILE A 75 -10.23 -8.36 5.82
C ILE A 75 -9.79 -8.52 7.26
N ALA A 76 -10.41 -7.74 8.15
CA ALA A 76 -10.08 -7.75 9.54
C ALA A 76 -10.52 -9.12 10.04
N VAL A 77 -9.83 -9.61 11.05
CA VAL A 77 -10.37 -10.67 11.93
C VAL A 77 -11.50 -10.04 12.77
N THR A 78 -12.44 -9.34 12.13
CA THR A 78 -13.61 -8.70 12.73
C THR A 78 -14.52 -9.74 13.37
N PHE A 79 -14.47 -10.98 12.88
CA PHE A 79 -15.19 -12.09 13.49
C PHE A 79 -14.74 -12.31 14.94
N LEU A 80 -13.43 -12.47 15.20
CA LEU A 80 -12.92 -12.74 16.55
C LEU A 80 -12.95 -11.49 17.44
N ILE A 81 -12.71 -10.30 16.86
CA ILE A 81 -12.79 -9.01 17.58
C ILE A 81 -14.24 -8.67 17.95
N GLY A 82 -15.22 -9.13 17.17
CA GLY A 82 -16.66 -8.90 17.40
C GLY A 82 -17.19 -9.51 18.70
N PHE A 83 -16.54 -10.56 19.21
CA PHE A 83 -16.89 -11.19 20.49
C PHE A 83 -16.23 -10.51 21.70
N ALA A 84 -15.16 -9.73 21.49
CA ALA A 84 -14.44 -9.06 22.57
C ALA A 84 -15.13 -7.75 22.98
N ARG A 85 -15.26 -7.50 24.29
CA ARG A 85 -15.88 -6.28 24.84
C ARG A 85 -14.85 -5.43 25.60
N GLY A 86 -15.04 -4.10 25.57
CA GLY A 86 -14.24 -3.14 26.33
C GLY A 86 -12.73 -3.21 26.01
N LYS A 87 -11.90 -3.22 27.06
CA LYS A 87 -10.42 -3.21 26.96
C LYS A 87 -9.85 -4.38 26.16
N LEU A 88 -10.48 -5.56 26.21
CA LEU A 88 -10.01 -6.74 25.48
C LEU A 88 -10.07 -6.53 23.95
N ARG A 89 -11.08 -5.81 23.47
CA ARG A 89 -11.23 -5.47 22.04
C ARG A 89 -10.09 -4.58 21.56
N GLU A 90 -9.75 -3.55 22.34
CA GLU A 90 -8.66 -2.62 22.01
C GLU A 90 -7.29 -3.30 22.11
N LEU A 91 -7.09 -4.22 23.05
CA LEU A 91 -5.87 -5.03 23.15
C LEU A 91 -5.71 -5.96 21.94
N CYS A 92 -6.77 -6.68 21.55
CA CYS A 92 -6.75 -7.52 20.34
C CYS A 92 -6.46 -6.69 19.08
N GLY A 93 -7.06 -5.50 18.97
CA GLY A 93 -6.78 -4.56 17.88
C GLY A 93 -5.31 -4.13 17.85
N ALA A 94 -4.74 -3.79 19.01
CA ALA A 94 -3.33 -3.44 19.12
C ALA A 94 -2.40 -4.60 18.71
N VAL A 95 -2.73 -5.85 19.09
CA VAL A 95 -1.94 -7.04 18.70
C VAL A 95 -1.98 -7.26 17.19
N VAL A 96 -3.18 -7.22 16.58
CA VAL A 96 -3.32 -7.33 15.11
C VAL A 96 -2.47 -6.27 14.41
N GLN A 97 -2.43 -5.07 14.98
CA GLN A 97 -1.70 -3.98 14.40
C GLN A 97 -0.19 -4.08 14.57
N LEU A 98 0.25 -4.59 15.71
CA LEU A 98 1.66 -4.90 15.96
C LEU A 98 2.17 -5.97 14.98
N LEU A 99 1.37 -7.03 14.76
CA LEU A 99 1.68 -8.09 13.79
C LEU A 99 1.72 -7.55 12.36
N SER A 100 0.72 -6.74 11.98
CA SER A 100 0.67 -6.09 10.67
C SER A 100 1.88 -5.19 10.43
N LEU A 101 2.21 -4.34 11.41
CA LEU A 101 3.38 -3.46 11.36
C LEU A 101 4.68 -4.26 11.23
N SER A 102 4.83 -5.34 12.01
CA SER A 102 6.02 -6.21 11.94
C SER A 102 6.15 -6.85 10.55
N PHE A 103 5.05 -7.33 9.98
CA PHE A 103 5.01 -7.85 8.63
C PHE A 103 5.39 -6.79 7.60
N PHE A 104 4.84 -5.57 7.68
CA PHE A 104 5.16 -4.50 6.73
C PHE A 104 6.63 -4.08 6.81
N LEU A 105 7.21 -3.99 8.01
CA LEU A 105 8.63 -3.69 8.17
C LEU A 105 9.53 -4.77 7.56
N LEU A 106 9.18 -6.04 7.75
CA LEU A 106 9.87 -7.16 7.10
C LEU A 106 9.71 -7.09 5.58
N ALA A 107 8.51 -6.81 5.09
CA ALA A 107 8.22 -6.67 3.67
C ALA A 107 9.01 -5.53 3.03
N ILE A 108 9.15 -4.37 3.71
CA ILE A 108 9.99 -3.25 3.26
C ILE A 108 11.44 -3.72 3.12
N ARG A 109 12.00 -4.39 4.13
CA ARG A 109 13.38 -4.91 4.08
C ARG A 109 13.58 -5.86 2.88
N SER A 110 12.68 -6.82 2.71
CA SER A 110 12.73 -7.77 1.59
C SER A 110 12.58 -7.07 0.24
N SER A 111 11.74 -6.04 0.16
CA SER A 111 11.54 -5.25 -1.06
C SER A 111 12.79 -4.44 -1.43
N VAL A 112 13.47 -3.86 -0.44
CA VAL A 112 14.75 -3.17 -0.67
C VAL A 112 15.82 -4.15 -1.15
N GLN A 113 15.91 -5.34 -0.56
CA GLN A 113 16.81 -6.38 -1.04
C GLN A 113 16.51 -6.77 -2.48
N LEU A 114 15.23 -6.91 -2.84
CA LEU A 114 14.83 -7.21 -4.21
C LEU A 114 15.25 -6.10 -5.19
N ILE A 115 15.11 -4.82 -4.80
CA ILE A 115 15.59 -3.69 -5.60
C ILE A 115 17.10 -3.79 -5.84
N THR A 116 17.88 -4.14 -4.81
CA THR A 116 19.35 -4.25 -4.94
C THR A 116 19.78 -5.33 -5.92
N LEU A 117 19.05 -6.45 -5.98
CA LEU A 117 19.31 -7.52 -6.96
C LEU A 117 19.00 -7.08 -8.40
N GLN A 118 18.14 -6.08 -8.56
CA GLN A 118 17.61 -5.61 -9.84
C GLN A 118 18.26 -4.31 -10.34
N ILE A 119 19.36 -3.87 -9.71
CA ILE A 119 20.00 -2.57 -10.02
C ILE A 119 20.52 -2.50 -11.46
N TYR A 120 21.04 -3.62 -11.99
CA TYR A 120 21.66 -3.68 -13.32
C TYR A 120 20.69 -4.15 -14.42
N GLN A 121 19.43 -4.45 -14.08
CA GLN A 121 18.46 -4.95 -15.04
C GLN A 121 17.62 -3.81 -15.60
N THR A 122 17.53 -3.74 -16.93
CA THR A 122 16.66 -2.83 -17.68
C THR A 122 15.55 -3.61 -18.37
N SER A 123 14.39 -2.98 -18.57
CA SER A 123 13.30 -3.59 -19.31
C SER A 123 13.62 -3.67 -20.81
N PRO A 124 13.27 -4.77 -21.49
CA PRO A 124 13.67 -4.98 -22.88
C PRO A 124 12.97 -4.06 -23.88
N ALA A 125 11.70 -3.71 -23.68
CA ALA A 125 10.98 -2.84 -24.61
C ALA A 125 11.10 -1.35 -24.26
N LEU A 126 10.95 -0.98 -22.98
CA LEU A 126 11.00 0.43 -22.55
C LEU A 126 12.40 0.91 -22.15
N GLY A 127 13.38 0.02 -21.98
CA GLY A 127 14.71 0.38 -21.48
C GLY A 127 14.71 0.92 -20.05
N LEU A 128 13.61 0.73 -19.31
CA LEU A 128 13.45 1.30 -17.98
C LEU A 128 14.24 0.50 -16.95
N PRO A 129 14.98 1.16 -16.04
CA PRO A 129 15.69 0.45 -14.99
C PRO A 129 14.70 -0.17 -14.01
N MET A 130 14.77 -1.49 -13.82
CA MET A 130 13.76 -2.26 -13.07
C MET A 130 13.63 -1.81 -11.61
N ARG A 131 14.69 -1.26 -11.02
CA ARG A 131 14.66 -0.62 -9.70
C ARG A 131 13.52 0.39 -9.51
N LEU A 132 13.12 1.12 -10.56
CA LEU A 132 12.01 2.08 -10.48
C LEU A 132 10.66 1.39 -10.36
N VAL A 133 10.47 0.29 -11.09
CA VAL A 133 9.26 -0.53 -11.02
C VAL A 133 9.14 -1.17 -9.64
N TYR A 134 10.24 -1.74 -9.13
CA TYR A 134 10.26 -2.38 -7.81
C TYR A 134 10.11 -1.39 -6.65
N LEU A 135 10.33 -0.09 -6.86
CA LEU A 135 10.10 0.95 -5.85
C LEU A 135 8.63 1.03 -5.40
N ALA A 136 7.70 0.54 -6.22
CA ALA A 136 6.29 0.44 -5.86
C ALA A 136 6.06 -0.41 -4.58
N LEU A 137 6.86 -1.46 -4.38
CA LEU A 137 6.74 -2.35 -3.22
C LEU A 137 7.07 -1.65 -1.89
N PRO A 138 8.29 -1.12 -1.67
CA PRO A 138 8.61 -0.47 -0.41
C PRO A 138 7.75 0.78 -0.18
N LEU A 139 7.34 1.49 -1.25
CA LEU A 139 6.41 2.63 -1.11
C LEU A 139 5.05 2.19 -0.57
N GLY A 140 4.44 1.16 -1.15
CA GLY A 140 3.15 0.65 -0.69
C GLY A 140 3.21 0.09 0.73
N PHE A 141 4.24 -0.69 1.05
CA PHE A 141 4.41 -1.22 2.41
C PHE A 141 4.75 -0.13 3.43
N ALA A 142 5.49 0.92 3.05
CA ALA A 142 5.78 2.04 3.94
C ALA A 142 4.52 2.84 4.27
N THR A 143 3.63 3.09 3.31
CA THR A 143 2.36 3.77 3.59
C THR A 143 1.43 2.91 4.43
N MET A 144 1.37 1.60 4.18
CA MET A 144 0.66 0.65 5.05
C MET A 144 1.21 0.63 6.48
N ALA A 145 2.54 0.61 6.65
CA ALA A 145 3.19 0.67 7.96
C ALA A 145 2.88 1.99 8.69
N LEU A 146 2.81 3.10 7.97
CA LEU A 146 2.40 4.39 8.55
C LEU A 146 0.95 4.33 9.05
N HIS A 147 0.02 3.85 8.21
CA HIS A 147 -1.36 3.62 8.64
C HIS A 147 -1.40 2.66 9.83
N ALA A 148 -0.54 1.64 9.82
CA ALA A 148 -0.48 0.64 10.86
C ALA A 148 -0.16 1.27 12.22
N LEU A 149 0.91 2.07 12.24
CA LEU A 149 1.35 2.81 13.41
C LEU A 149 0.30 3.79 13.93
N THR A 150 -0.44 4.46 13.04
CA THR A 150 -1.47 5.43 13.46
C THR A 150 -2.62 4.80 14.24
N GLU A 151 -3.11 3.65 13.77
CA GLU A 151 -4.16 2.90 14.45
C GLU A 151 -3.65 2.22 15.72
N LEU A 152 -2.40 1.73 15.74
CA LEU A 152 -1.79 1.17 16.94
C LEU A 152 -1.75 2.22 18.06
N ALA A 153 -1.30 3.43 17.75
CA ALA A 153 -1.29 4.55 18.69
C ALA A 153 -2.71 4.93 19.15
N ALA A 154 -3.72 4.81 18.27
CA ALA A 154 -5.12 5.06 18.62
C ALA A 154 -5.70 3.98 19.53
N CYS A 155 -5.39 2.70 19.32
CA CYS A 155 -5.81 1.58 20.17
C CYS A 155 -5.15 1.63 21.55
N CYS A 156 -3.83 1.86 21.64
CA CYS A 156 -3.14 2.02 22.92
C CYS A 156 -3.75 3.16 23.76
N ARG A 157 -4.10 4.29 23.13
CA ARG A 157 -4.77 5.39 23.82
C ARG A 157 -6.14 5.00 24.36
N ARG A 158 -6.95 4.30 23.56
CA ARG A 158 -8.29 3.84 23.97
C ARG A 158 -8.22 2.85 25.12
N ALA A 159 -7.23 1.96 25.11
CA ALA A 159 -6.99 1.02 26.22
C ALA A 159 -6.59 1.74 27.53
N LEU A 160 -5.73 2.76 27.45
CA LEU A 160 -5.27 3.55 28.61
C LEU A 160 -6.31 4.56 29.12
N GLY A 161 -7.12 5.14 28.23
CA GLY A 161 -8.18 6.11 28.60
C GLY A 161 -9.43 5.47 29.21
N GLY A 162 -9.60 4.15 29.07
CA GLY A 162 -10.72 3.40 29.64
C GLY A 162 -10.58 3.06 31.13
N GLU A 163 -9.72 3.76 31.89
CA GLU A 163 -9.64 3.68 33.36
C GLU A 163 -10.41 4.80 34.09
N ALA A 164 -11.07 5.71 33.35
CA ALA A 164 -11.78 6.86 33.94
C ALA A 164 -13.32 6.77 33.86
N ALA A 165 -13.90 5.59 33.64
CA ALA A 165 -15.35 5.38 33.63
C ALA A 165 -15.76 4.14 34.41
#